data_AF-A0A6B3EXS0-F1
#
_entry.id   AF-A0A6B3EXS0-F1
#
_cell.length_a   1.000
_cell.length_b   1.000
_cell.length_c   1.000
_cell.angle_alpha   90.00
_cell.angle_beta   90.00
_cell.angle_gamma   90.00
#
_symmetry.space_group_name_H-M   'P 1'
#
loop_
_entity.id
_entity.type
_entity.pdbx_description
1 polymer ?
#
loop_
_entity_poly.entity_id
_entity_poly.type
_entity_poly.pdbx_seq_one_letter_code
_entity_poly.pdbx_strand_id
1 'polypeptide(L)'
;AVGYLADRLNRLGVEEALMKAGARTGDGVAIGPEENAVVFDWEPTMLAGAEMLGRRGEDHRLDPMRPAVQRRRDRQAERDEAQKQFDGFDPFGEL
;
A
#
# COMPACT_ATOMS: atom_id res chain seq x y z
N ALA A 1 29.70 -17.81 -14.64
CA ALA A 1 28.42 -17.15 -15.01
C ALA A 1 27.64 -16.88 -13.73
N VAL A 2 27.49 -15.62 -13.31
CA VAL A 2 26.88 -15.24 -12.02
C VAL A 2 25.36 -15.51 -12.01
N GLY A 3 24.69 -15.37 -13.15
CA GLY A 3 23.24 -15.58 -13.25
C GLY A 3 22.77 -17.00 -12.94
N TYR A 4 23.58 -18.03 -13.20
CA TYR A 4 23.20 -19.41 -12.86
C TYR A 4 23.13 -19.63 -11.34
N LEU A 5 24.08 -19.06 -10.57
CA LEU A 5 24.06 -19.16 -9.11
C LEU A 5 22.85 -18.40 -8.55
N ALA A 6 22.58 -17.19 -9.04
CA ALA A 6 21.43 -16.39 -8.62
C ALA A 6 20.09 -17.14 -8.81
N ASP A 7 19.87 -17.73 -10.00
CA ASP A 7 18.66 -18.54 -10.26
C ASP A 7 18.51 -19.70 -9.27
N ARG A 8 19.62 -20.39 -8.98
CA ARG A 8 19.63 -21.53 -8.05
C ARG A 8 19.34 -21.11 -6.62
N LEU A 9 19.93 -20.00 -6.15
CA LEU A 9 19.67 -19.47 -4.80
C LEU A 9 18.21 -19.01 -4.66
N ASN A 10 17.66 -18.38 -5.69
CA ASN A 10 16.25 -17.97 -5.71
C ASN A 10 15.31 -19.19 -5.66
N ARG A 11 15.61 -20.25 -6.43
CA ARG A 11 14.86 -21.51 -6.39
C ARG A 11 14.94 -22.23 -5.03
N LEU A 12 16.02 -22.02 -4.28
CA LEU A 12 16.20 -22.55 -2.93
C LEU A 12 15.53 -21.68 -1.85
N GLY A 13 14.95 -20.53 -2.22
CA GLY A 13 14.28 -19.63 -1.27
C GLY A 13 15.25 -18.85 -0.38
N VAL A 14 16.51 -18.70 -0.80
CA VAL A 14 17.53 -18.00 0.00
C VAL A 14 17.14 -16.53 0.24
N GLU A 15 16.57 -15.86 -0.75
CA GLU A 15 16.09 -14.48 -0.61
C GLU A 15 15.00 -14.34 0.46
N GLU A 16 14.01 -15.25 0.46
CA GLU A 16 12.95 -15.27 1.46
C GLU A 16 13.51 -15.53 2.87
N ALA A 17 14.50 -16.43 2.99
CA ALA A 17 15.16 -16.71 4.25
C ALA A 17 15.95 -15.50 4.77
N LEU A 18 16.70 -14.81 3.91
CA LEU A 18 17.44 -13.60 4.25
C LEU A 18 16.51 -12.47 4.70
N MET A 19 15.40 -12.25 3.99
CA MET A 19 14.37 -11.28 4.40
C MET A 19 13.78 -11.61 5.78
N LYS A 20 13.43 -12.89 6.02
CA LYS A 20 12.91 -13.33 7.33
C LYS A 20 13.94 -13.20 8.45
N ALA A 21 15.22 -13.36 8.15
CA ALA A 21 16.31 -13.12 9.09
C ALA A 21 16.54 -11.63 9.38
N GLY A 22 15.88 -10.73 8.64
CA GLY A 22 16.02 -9.29 8.81
C GLY A 22 17.25 -8.70 8.12
N ALA A 23 17.78 -9.40 7.10
CA ALA A 23 18.86 -8.88 6.27
C ALA A 23 18.45 -7.54 5.64
N ARG A 24 19.40 -6.62 5.57
CA ARG A 24 19.27 -5.30 4.98
C ARG A 24 20.11 -5.23 3.72
N THR A 25 19.72 -4.33 2.81
CA THR A 25 20.53 -3.99 1.65
C THR A 25 21.97 -3.68 2.05
N GLY A 26 22.93 -4.35 1.39
CA GLY A 26 24.35 -4.25 1.68
C GLY A 26 24.87 -5.20 2.75
N ASP A 27 24.03 -6.03 3.38
CA ASP A 27 24.51 -7.05 4.31
C ASP A 27 25.35 -8.11 3.58
N GLY A 28 26.50 -8.47 4.16
CA GLY A 28 27.39 -9.48 3.58
C GLY A 28 26.82 -10.89 3.73
N VAL A 29 26.74 -11.63 2.63
CA VAL A 29 26.28 -13.03 2.58
C VAL A 29 27.42 -13.92 2.14
N ALA A 30 27.76 -14.92 2.96
CA ALA A 30 28.75 -15.95 2.67
C ALA A 30 28.07 -17.29 2.36
N ILE A 31 28.39 -17.88 1.21
CA ILE A 31 27.85 -19.17 0.76
C ILE A 31 28.96 -20.21 0.65
N GLY A 32 28.86 -21.28 1.43
CA GLY A 32 29.79 -22.41 1.43
C GLY A 32 30.68 -22.48 2.68
N PRO A 33 31.60 -23.45 2.74
CA PRO A 33 32.60 -23.58 3.81
C PRO A 33 33.52 -22.36 3.91
N GLU A 34 34.06 -22.08 5.09
CA GLU A 34 34.89 -20.90 5.36
C GLU A 34 36.14 -20.81 4.46
N GLU A 35 36.75 -21.95 4.11
CA GLU A 35 37.96 -22.03 3.29
C GLU A 35 37.75 -21.54 1.84
N ASN A 36 36.51 -21.58 1.34
CA ASN A 36 36.19 -21.31 -0.06
C ASN A 36 34.81 -20.66 -0.26
N ALA A 37 34.32 -19.93 0.73
CA ALA A 37 33.02 -19.27 0.66
C ALA A 37 33.01 -18.22 -0.44
N VAL A 38 31.89 -18.15 -1.16
CA VAL A 38 31.60 -17.02 -2.04
C VAL A 38 30.89 -15.96 -1.20
N VAL A 39 31.48 -14.77 -1.12
CA VAL A 39 30.96 -13.64 -0.36
C VAL A 39 30.48 -12.55 -1.32
N PHE A 40 29.30 -12.00 -1.07
CA PHE A 40 28.74 -10.89 -1.82
C PHE A 40 27.83 -10.02 -0.94
N ASP A 41 27.62 -8.77 -1.35
CA ASP A 41 26.69 -7.86 -0.71
C ASP A 41 25.26 -8.16 -1.19
N TRP A 42 24.34 -8.33 -0.24
CA TRP A 42 22.96 -8.68 -0.56
C TRP A 42 22.15 -7.47 -1.00
N GLU A 43 21.47 -7.62 -2.13
CA GLU A 43 20.54 -6.64 -2.68
C GLU A 43 19.16 -7.32 -2.81
N PRO A 44 18.13 -6.90 -2.05
CA PRO A 44 16.80 -7.47 -2.17
C PRO A 44 16.24 -7.22 -3.55
N THR A 45 15.57 -8.21 -4.14
CA THR A 45 14.76 -7.96 -5.32
C THR A 45 13.63 -7.06 -4.91
N MET A 46 13.67 -5.80 -5.33
CA MET A 46 12.52 -4.93 -5.24
C MET A 46 11.41 -5.56 -6.09
N LEU A 47 10.41 -6.16 -5.44
CA LEU A 47 9.12 -6.30 -6.09
C LEU A 47 8.70 -4.87 -6.37
N ALA A 48 8.87 -4.42 -7.62
CA ALA A 48 8.24 -3.21 -8.11
C ALA A 48 6.81 -3.27 -7.60
N GLY A 49 6.50 -2.36 -6.69
CA GLY A 49 5.40 -2.53 -5.77
C GLY A 49 4.11 -2.80 -6.52
N ALA A 50 3.13 -3.30 -5.79
CA ALA A 50 1.73 -3.19 -6.15
C ALA A 50 1.29 -1.69 -6.24
N GLU A 51 2.02 -0.87 -6.98
CA GLU A 51 1.67 0.50 -7.31
C GLU A 51 0.58 0.41 -8.36
N MET A 52 -0.66 0.40 -7.86
CA MET A 52 -1.90 0.38 -8.62
C MET A 52 -2.04 -0.79 -9.60
N LEU A 53 -2.47 -1.94 -9.07
CA LEU A 53 -3.22 -2.95 -9.83
C LEU A 53 -4.64 -2.45 -10.20
N GLY A 54 -4.81 -1.16 -10.48
CA GLY A 54 -5.96 -0.70 -11.23
C GLY A 54 -5.90 -1.34 -12.63
N ARG A 55 -7.04 -1.63 -13.24
CA ARG A 55 -7.03 -2.11 -14.63
C ARG A 55 -6.34 -1.05 -15.47
N ARG A 56 -5.44 -1.45 -16.38
CA ARG A 56 -4.84 -0.51 -17.35
C ARG A 56 -5.98 0.28 -18.01
N GLY A 57 -5.92 1.61 -17.92
CA GLY A 57 -6.94 2.51 -18.47
C GLY A 57 -8.01 3.00 -17.48
N GLU A 58 -7.97 2.61 -16.21
CA GLU A 58 -8.83 3.17 -15.16
C GLU A 58 -8.08 4.21 -14.33
N ASP A 59 -8.56 5.46 -14.35
CA ASP A 59 -8.12 6.50 -13.41
C ASP A 59 -9.14 6.56 -12.27
N HIS A 60 -8.77 6.09 -11.08
CA HIS A 60 -9.65 6.09 -9.91
C HIS A 60 -10.10 7.49 -9.48
N ARG A 61 -9.44 8.56 -9.96
CA ARG A 61 -9.90 9.95 -9.73
C ARG A 61 -11.17 10.27 -10.52
N LEU A 62 -11.46 9.52 -11.57
CA LEU A 62 -12.64 9.70 -12.44
C LEU A 62 -13.80 8.76 -12.06
N ASP A 63 -13.64 7.90 -11.06
CA ASP A 63 -14.67 6.94 -10.65
C ASP A 63 -15.87 7.69 -10.01
N PRO A 64 -17.10 7.53 -10.52
CA PRO A 64 -18.26 8.19 -9.93
C PRO A 64 -18.47 7.76 -8.48
N MET A 65 -18.82 8.73 -7.63
CA MET A 65 -19.13 8.46 -6.24
C MET A 65 -20.26 7.42 -6.14
N ARG A 66 -20.04 6.37 -5.33
CA ARG A 66 -21.01 5.27 -5.17
C ARG A 66 -22.38 5.84 -4.75
N PRO A 67 -23.50 5.38 -5.33
CA PRO A 67 -24.83 5.93 -5.05
C PRO A 67 -25.20 5.94 -3.54
N ALA A 68 -24.69 4.99 -2.77
CA ALA A 68 -24.91 4.94 -1.32
C ALA A 68 -24.26 6.11 -0.55
N VAL A 69 -23.10 6.58 -1.01
CA VAL A 69 -22.38 7.72 -0.43
C VAL A 69 -23.13 9.02 -0.77
N GLN A 70 -23.58 9.15 -2.03
CA GLN A 70 -24.43 10.27 -2.46
C GLN A 70 -25.69 10.37 -1.59
N ARG A 71 -26.46 9.28 -1.46
CA ARG A 71 -27.65 9.24 -0.60
C ARG A 71 -27.40 9.56 0.87
N ARG A 72 -26.20 9.29 1.39
CA ARG A 72 -25.85 9.65 2.79
C ARG A 72 -25.59 11.14 2.90
N ARG A 73 -24.88 11.71 1.93
CA ARG A 73 -24.58 13.15 1.85
C ARG A 73 -25.86 13.97 1.69
N ASP A 74 -26.76 13.57 0.80
CA ASP A 74 -28.01 14.29 0.55
C ASP A 74 -28.87 14.34 1.82
N ARG A 75 -29.05 13.19 2.50
CA ARG A 75 -29.77 13.12 3.78
C ARG A 75 -29.12 13.94 4.89
N GLN A 76 -27.79 14.07 4.87
CA GLN A 76 -27.09 14.92 5.83
C GLN A 76 -27.38 16.39 5.53
N ALA A 77 -27.30 16.79 4.26
CA ALA A 77 -27.60 18.17 3.85
C ALA A 77 -29.04 18.57 4.20
N GLU A 78 -30.03 17.70 3.95
CA GLU A 78 -31.44 17.92 4.33
C GLU A 78 -31.60 18.15 5.84
N ARG A 79 -30.90 17.36 6.67
CA ARG A 79 -30.91 17.54 8.13
C ARG A 79 -30.28 18.85 8.56
N ASP A 80 -29.13 19.19 7.98
CA ASP A 80 -28.40 20.42 8.31
C ASP A 80 -29.21 21.66 7.89
N GLU A 81 -29.91 21.60 6.76
CA GLU A 81 -30.83 22.65 6.30
C GLU A 81 -32.02 22.82 7.24
N ALA A 82 -32.67 21.72 7.64
CA ALA A 82 -33.77 21.75 8.58
C ALA A 82 -33.33 22.32 9.94
N GLN A 83 -32.14 21.96 10.42
CA GLN A 83 -31.58 22.50 11.66
C GLN A 83 -31.32 24.01 11.56
N LYS A 84 -30.73 24.47 10.45
CA LYS A 84 -30.51 25.91 10.22
C LYS A 84 -31.81 26.71 10.16
N GLN A 85 -32.87 26.15 9.56
CA GLN A 85 -34.18 26.79 9.52
C GLN A 85 -34.79 26.88 10.91
N PHE A 86 -34.66 25.83 11.72
CA PHE A 86 -35.12 25.83 13.11
C PHE A 86 -34.33 26.83 13.97
N ASP A 87 -33.01 26.86 13.86
CA ASP A 87 -32.16 27.78 14.62
C ASP A 87 -32.35 29.25 14.22
N GLY A 88 -32.66 29.51 12.94
CA GLY A 88 -32.96 30.85 12.43
C GLY A 88 -34.40 31.30 12.64
N PHE A 89 -35.30 30.37 12.96
CA PHE A 89 -36.64 30.66 13.43
C PHE A 89 -36.51 30.92 14.93
N ASP A 90 -36.62 32.19 15.36
CA ASP A 90 -36.60 32.58 16.77
C ASP A 90 -38.04 32.77 17.29
N PRO A 91 -38.74 31.71 17.72
CA PRO A 91 -40.12 31.81 18.19
C PRO A 91 -40.28 32.48 19.55
N PHE A 92 -39.18 32.80 20.25
CA PHE A 92 -39.20 33.35 21.62
C PHE A 92 -38.36 34.62 21.80
N GLY A 93 -37.81 35.18 20.72
CA GLY A 93 -37.01 36.40 20.71
C GLY A 93 -37.83 37.67 20.83
N GLU A 94 -38.25 37.98 22.05
CA GLU A 94 -38.64 39.29 22.64
C GLU A 94 -39.78 39.06 23.65
N LEU A 95 -39.40 38.91 24.93
CA LEU A 95 -40.20 39.29 26.08
C LEU A 95 -39.47 40.41 26.84
#